data_AF-A0A2N5IWB8-F1
#
_entry.id   AF-A0A2N5IWB8-F1
#
_cell.length_a   1.000
_cell.length_b   1.000
_cell.length_c   1.000
_cell.angle_alpha   90.00
_cell.angle_beta   90.00
_cell.angle_gamma   90.00
#
_symmetry.space_group_name_H-M   'P 1'
#
loop_
_entity.id
_entity.type
_entity.pdbx_description
1 polymer ?
#
loop_
_entity_poly.entity_id
_entity_poly.type
_entity_poly.pdbx_seq_one_letter_code
_entity_poly.pdbx_strand_id
1 'polypeptide(L)'
;MAEDLRIVKTRKAIREAFLTLRRTQPLERVRVRDICVEALINKSTFYHHYTDVFDLSDQLEDMVLDECFEAFQYKDKLLTDPLVFLGNVPAAMNTRKDAIDILFRGRQDVLYDKIERHLRQFYLTEDTTEQEDILLTFIIGGAMYAMRTLAAEGPYSRESVTEVSARIIGKLAQRE
;
A
#
# COMPACT_ATOMS: atom_id res chain seq x y z
N MET A 1 -22.38 6.32 -16.46
CA MET A 1 -21.79 7.44 -17.20
C MET A 1 -20.50 6.93 -17.80
N ALA A 2 -20.32 7.01 -19.13
CA ALA A 2 -19.08 6.57 -19.77
C ALA A 2 -17.98 7.59 -19.40
N GLU A 3 -16.99 7.16 -18.62
CA GLU A 3 -15.78 7.96 -18.40
C GLU A 3 -15.18 8.31 -19.76
N ASP A 4 -14.84 9.58 -19.97
CA ASP A 4 -14.28 10.03 -21.23
C ASP A 4 -13.00 9.21 -21.53
N LEU A 5 -13.03 8.41 -22.59
CA LEU A 5 -11.91 7.58 -23.04
C LEU A 5 -10.62 8.38 -23.19
N ARG A 6 -10.73 9.70 -23.45
CA ARG A 6 -9.59 10.61 -23.48
C ARG A 6 -8.94 10.76 -22.12
N ILE A 7 -9.71 10.90 -21.05
CA ILE A 7 -9.21 11.00 -19.67
C ILE A 7 -8.46 9.72 -19.29
N VAL A 8 -9.05 8.55 -19.57
CA VAL A 8 -8.44 7.25 -19.27
C VAL A 8 -7.10 7.09 -20.00
N LYS A 9 -7.06 7.41 -21.30
CA LYS A 9 -5.83 7.34 -22.10
C LYS A 9 -4.76 8.30 -21.60
N THR A 10 -5.13 9.53 -21.25
CA THR A 10 -4.21 10.53 -20.71
C THR A 10 -3.64 10.13 -19.36
N ARG A 11 -4.47 9.67 -18.41
CA ARG A 11 -4.00 9.16 -17.11
C ARG A 11 -3.05 7.97 -17.27
N LYS A 12 -3.37 7.05 -18.18
CA LYS A 12 -2.49 5.92 -18.48
C LYS A 12 -1.13 6.37 -19.02
N ALA A 13 -1.10 7.30 -19.98
CA ALA A 13 0.15 7.85 -20.51
C ALA A 13 0.99 8.55 -19.43
N ILE A 14 0.36 9.34 -18.56
CA ILE A 14 1.03 10.00 -17.42
C ILE A 14 1.63 8.95 -16.46
N ARG A 15 0.86 7.92 -16.10
CA ARG A 15 1.32 6.82 -15.24
C ARG A 15 2.54 6.12 -15.83
N GLU A 16 2.48 5.74 -17.10
CA GLU A 16 3.57 5.04 -17.78
C GLU A 16 4.84 5.91 -17.82
N ALA A 17 4.72 7.18 -18.18
CA ALA A 17 5.82 8.14 -18.16
C ALA A 17 6.43 8.29 -16.76
N PHE A 18 5.59 8.44 -15.73
CA PHE A 18 6.04 8.58 -14.36
C PHE A 18 6.79 7.33 -13.87
N LEU A 19 6.25 6.13 -14.12
CA LEU A 19 6.92 4.87 -13.75
C LEU A 19 8.26 4.69 -14.47
N THR A 20 8.36 5.08 -15.75
CA THR A 20 9.62 5.09 -16.50
C THR A 20 10.66 5.99 -15.85
N LEU A 21 10.27 7.21 -15.45
CA LEU A 21 11.16 8.13 -14.76
C LEU A 21 11.54 7.60 -13.36
N ARG A 22 10.59 7.06 -12.59
CA ARG A 22 10.87 6.53 -11.24
C ARG A 22 11.78 5.31 -11.22
N ARG A 23 11.88 4.56 -12.32
CA ARG A 23 12.86 3.46 -12.45
C ARG A 23 14.30 3.95 -12.42
N THR A 24 14.58 5.15 -12.92
CA THR A 24 15.95 5.66 -13.11
C THR A 24 16.33 6.76 -12.13
N GLN A 25 15.36 7.41 -11.47
CA GLN A 25 15.62 8.49 -10.52
C GLN A 25 14.66 8.51 -9.32
N PRO A 26 15.11 9.01 -8.16
CA PRO A 26 14.28 9.21 -6.96
C PRO A 26 13.13 10.21 -7.23
N LEU A 27 12.06 10.15 -6.44
CA LEU A 27 10.83 10.94 -6.66
C LEU A 27 11.12 12.45 -6.71
N GLU A 28 12.00 12.92 -5.83
CA GLU A 28 12.37 14.32 -5.66
C GLU A 28 13.08 14.89 -6.90
N ARG A 29 13.57 14.03 -7.79
CA ARG A 29 14.19 14.42 -9.07
C ARG A 29 13.23 14.36 -10.25
N VAL A 30 12.07 13.73 -10.10
CA VAL A 30 11.06 13.67 -11.15
C VAL A 30 10.39 15.04 -11.27
N ARG A 31 10.32 15.57 -12.50
CA ARG A 31 9.70 16.87 -12.76
C ARG A 31 8.48 16.71 -13.67
N VAL A 32 7.45 17.52 -13.42
CA VAL A 32 6.24 17.61 -14.28
C VAL A 32 6.61 17.81 -15.75
N ARG A 33 7.65 18.60 -16.04
CA ARG A 33 8.13 18.82 -17.42
C ARG A 33 8.53 17.50 -18.08
N ASP A 34 9.28 16.66 -17.39
CA ASP A 34 9.85 15.44 -17.96
C ASP A 34 8.75 14.40 -18.16
N ILE A 35 7.78 14.34 -17.24
CA ILE A 35 6.56 13.53 -17.39
C ILE A 35 5.76 13.98 -18.62
N CYS A 36 5.57 15.29 -18.81
CA CYS A 36 4.81 15.81 -19.95
C CYS A 36 5.49 15.49 -21.29
N VAL A 37 6.82 15.57 -21.35
CA VAL A 37 7.61 15.21 -22.55
C VAL A 37 7.46 13.73 -22.85
N GLU A 38 7.65 12.87 -21.85
CA GLU A 38 7.57 11.41 -22.01
C GLU A 38 6.14 10.95 -22.36
N ALA A 39 5.12 11.54 -21.73
CA ALA A 39 3.71 11.23 -21.98
C ALA A 39 3.12 11.90 -23.23
N LEU A 40 3.89 12.76 -23.92
CA LEU A 40 3.46 13.54 -25.09
C LEU A 40 2.20 14.40 -24.82
N ILE A 41 2.19 15.12 -23.69
CA ILE A 41 1.09 16.01 -23.28
C ILE A 41 1.58 17.42 -22.92
N ASN A 42 0.64 18.36 -22.90
CA ASN A 42 0.90 19.70 -22.37
C ASN A 42 0.83 19.72 -20.83
N LYS A 43 1.52 20.67 -20.20
CA LYS A 43 1.45 20.88 -18.74
C LYS A 43 0.04 21.18 -18.24
N SER A 44 -0.76 21.91 -19.00
CA SER A 44 -2.16 22.17 -18.66
C SER A 44 -2.98 20.88 -18.56
N THR A 45 -2.67 19.89 -19.41
CA THR A 45 -3.28 18.56 -19.35
C THR A 45 -2.85 17.81 -18.09
N PHE A 46 -1.56 17.87 -17.71
CA PHE A 46 -1.09 17.28 -16.45
C PHE A 46 -1.82 17.89 -15.25
N TYR A 47 -1.85 19.23 -15.17
CA TYR A 47 -2.46 19.95 -14.05
C TYR A 47 -3.99 19.85 -13.98
N HIS A 48 -4.62 19.34 -15.03
CA HIS A 48 -6.04 18.98 -14.98
C HIS A 48 -6.30 17.71 -14.16
N HIS A 49 -5.28 16.84 -14.02
CA HIS A 49 -5.39 15.56 -13.34
C HIS A 49 -4.65 15.51 -12.01
N TYR A 50 -3.53 16.23 -11.89
CA TYR A 50 -2.64 16.17 -10.73
C TYR A 50 -2.12 17.55 -10.35
N THR A 51 -2.06 17.88 -9.07
CA THR A 51 -1.57 19.19 -8.61
C THR A 51 -0.06 19.32 -8.77
N ASP A 52 0.68 18.25 -8.50
CA ASP A 52 2.12 18.14 -8.70
C ASP A 52 2.58 16.68 -8.85
N VAL A 53 3.89 16.45 -8.79
CA VAL A 53 4.50 15.11 -8.90
C VAL A 53 4.29 14.24 -7.66
N PHE A 54 4.14 14.85 -6.48
CA PHE A 54 3.89 14.14 -5.23
C PHE A 54 2.44 13.67 -5.15
N ASP A 55 1.49 14.50 -5.56
CA ASP A 55 0.08 14.11 -5.72
C ASP A 55 -0.09 12.95 -6.71
N LEU A 56 0.59 13.01 -7.87
CA LEU A 56 0.63 11.88 -8.79
C LEU A 56 1.19 10.60 -8.14
N SER A 57 2.29 10.73 -7.38
CA SER A 57 2.90 9.59 -6.70
C SER A 57 1.94 8.99 -5.66
N ASP A 58 1.34 9.84 -4.82
CA ASP A 58 0.44 9.45 -3.75
C ASP A 58 -0.78 8.70 -4.28
N GLN A 59 -1.42 9.23 -5.34
CA GLN A 59 -2.55 8.58 -6.01
C GLN A 59 -2.18 7.24 -6.66
N LEU A 60 -0.99 7.14 -7.27
CA LEU A 60 -0.54 5.88 -7.87
C LEU A 60 -0.16 4.84 -6.82
N GLU A 61 0.41 5.27 -5.70
CA GLU A 61 0.73 4.44 -4.54
C GLU A 61 -0.54 3.85 -3.92
N ASP A 62 -1.55 4.69 -3.65
CA ASP A 62 -2.83 4.23 -3.09
C ASP A 62 -3.53 3.29 -4.08
N MET A 63 -3.64 3.66 -5.35
CA MET A 63 -4.26 2.81 -6.38
C MET A 63 -3.61 1.41 -6.44
N VAL A 64 -2.27 1.30 -6.36
CA VAL A 64 -1.60 -0.01 -6.39
C VAL A 64 -1.88 -0.81 -5.11
N LEU A 65 -1.96 -0.15 -3.95
CA LEU A 65 -2.28 -0.82 -2.69
C LEU A 65 -3.74 -1.23 -2.61
N ASP A 66 -4.66 -0.40 -3.10
CA ASP A 66 -6.08 -0.73 -3.27
C ASP A 66 -6.23 -1.95 -4.16
N GLU A 67 -5.53 -2.01 -5.30
CA GLU A 67 -5.56 -3.18 -6.19
C GLU A 67 -5.06 -4.45 -5.49
N CYS A 68 -4.00 -4.35 -4.68
CA CYS A 68 -3.50 -5.47 -3.88
C CYS A 68 -4.50 -5.90 -2.80
N PHE A 69 -5.09 -4.93 -2.10
CA PHE A 69 -6.01 -5.17 -1.01
C PHE A 69 -7.33 -5.76 -1.51
N GLU A 70 -7.85 -5.27 -2.65
CA GLU A 70 -9.05 -5.81 -3.27
C GLU A 70 -8.85 -7.24 -3.79
N ALA A 71 -7.67 -7.55 -4.32
CA ALA A 71 -7.32 -8.91 -4.73
C ALA A 71 -7.04 -9.85 -3.53
N PHE A 72 -6.85 -9.30 -2.32
CA PHE A 72 -6.47 -10.09 -1.16
C PHE A 72 -7.66 -10.82 -0.54
N GLN A 73 -7.77 -12.11 -0.88
CA GLN A 73 -8.90 -12.97 -0.50
C GLN A 73 -9.08 -13.15 1.02
N TYR A 74 -8.01 -12.95 1.79
CA TYR A 74 -8.01 -13.15 3.24
C TYR A 74 -8.08 -11.84 4.02
N LYS A 75 -8.49 -10.73 3.38
CA LYS A 75 -8.51 -9.40 3.98
C LYS A 75 -9.34 -9.29 5.26
N ASP A 76 -10.34 -10.16 5.46
CA ASP A 76 -11.21 -10.26 6.64
C ASP A 76 -10.69 -11.22 7.74
N LYS A 77 -9.54 -11.87 7.54
CA LYS A 77 -9.05 -12.93 8.44
C LYS A 77 -8.09 -12.47 9.53
N LEU A 78 -7.73 -11.18 9.63
CA LEU A 78 -6.72 -10.73 10.59
C LEU A 78 -7.07 -11.12 12.03
N LEU A 79 -8.35 -11.03 12.39
CA LEU A 79 -8.82 -11.33 13.74
C LEU A 79 -9.29 -12.78 13.90
N THR A 80 -9.89 -13.37 12.85
CA THR A 80 -10.49 -14.72 12.93
C THR A 80 -9.52 -15.85 12.61
N ASP A 81 -8.57 -15.60 11.69
CA ASP A 81 -7.51 -16.55 11.31
C ASP A 81 -6.23 -15.79 10.94
N PRO A 82 -5.51 -15.26 11.96
CA PRO A 82 -4.36 -14.40 11.75
C PRO A 82 -3.20 -15.09 11.00
N LEU A 83 -3.10 -16.43 11.10
CA LEU A 83 -2.05 -17.19 10.42
C LEU A 83 -2.31 -17.23 8.93
N VAL A 84 -3.55 -17.51 8.52
CA VAL A 84 -3.96 -17.46 7.11
C VAL A 84 -3.81 -16.04 6.57
N PHE A 85 -4.21 -15.01 7.33
CA PHE A 85 -4.01 -13.62 6.94
C PHE A 85 -2.53 -13.34 6.67
N LEU A 86 -1.66 -13.45 7.70
CA LEU A 86 -0.26 -13.03 7.60
C LEU A 86 0.54 -13.90 6.64
N GLY A 87 0.25 -15.20 6.56
CA GLY A 87 0.92 -16.13 5.66
C GLY A 87 0.67 -15.85 4.18
N ASN A 88 -0.46 -15.20 3.83
CA ASN A 88 -0.80 -14.89 2.44
C ASN A 88 -0.47 -13.44 2.02
N VAL A 89 -0.06 -12.57 2.95
CA VAL A 89 0.39 -11.20 2.62
C VAL A 89 1.51 -11.17 1.57
N PRO A 90 2.57 -12.02 1.64
CA PRO A 90 3.62 -11.99 0.62
C PRO A 90 3.10 -12.29 -0.80
N ALA A 91 2.14 -13.22 -0.92
CA ALA A 91 1.54 -13.54 -2.21
C ALA A 91 0.72 -12.37 -2.75
N ALA A 92 -0.06 -11.69 -1.89
CA ALA A 92 -0.82 -10.49 -2.26
C ALA A 92 0.10 -9.37 -2.77
N MET A 93 1.18 -9.07 -2.04
CA MET A 93 2.15 -8.05 -2.43
C MET A 93 2.90 -8.42 -3.72
N ASN A 94 3.14 -9.70 -3.97
CA ASN A 94 3.82 -10.15 -5.18
C ASN A 94 3.01 -9.92 -6.47
N THR A 95 1.68 -9.79 -6.39
CA THR A 95 0.83 -9.54 -7.57
C THR A 95 1.15 -8.23 -8.30
N ARG A 96 1.61 -7.22 -7.57
CA ARG A 96 1.97 -5.89 -8.09
C ARG A 96 3.42 -5.50 -7.76
N LYS A 97 4.28 -6.49 -7.53
CA LYS A 97 5.66 -6.29 -7.03
C LYS A 97 6.43 -5.21 -7.77
N ASP A 98 6.45 -5.25 -9.10
CA ASP A 98 7.20 -4.29 -9.91
C ASP A 98 6.73 -2.84 -9.68
N ALA A 99 5.42 -2.63 -9.59
CA ALA A 99 4.86 -1.31 -9.36
C ALA A 99 5.18 -0.83 -7.94
N ILE A 100 5.03 -1.70 -6.94
CA ILE A 100 5.38 -1.41 -5.55
C ILE A 100 6.87 -1.05 -5.43
N ASP A 101 7.75 -1.86 -6.00
CA ASP A 101 9.20 -1.66 -5.95
C ASP A 101 9.62 -0.34 -6.63
N ILE A 102 8.93 0.10 -7.69
CA ILE A 102 9.20 1.36 -8.38
C ILE A 102 8.68 2.56 -7.57
N LEU A 103 7.41 2.53 -7.16
CA LEU A 103 6.74 3.64 -6.49
C LEU A 103 7.39 3.92 -5.13
N PHE A 104 7.59 2.87 -4.33
CA PHE A 104 8.11 2.95 -2.96
C PHE A 104 9.63 2.79 -2.88
N ARG A 105 10.35 2.91 -4.02
CA ARG A 105 11.82 2.89 -4.04
C ARG A 105 12.37 3.98 -3.12
N GLY A 106 13.09 3.56 -2.07
CA GLY A 106 13.68 4.44 -1.07
C GLY A 106 12.70 5.04 -0.07
N ARG A 107 11.43 4.61 -0.07
CA ARG A 107 10.33 5.12 0.77
C ARG A 107 9.48 3.97 1.33
N GLN A 108 10.15 3.02 1.98
CA GLN A 108 9.49 1.82 2.53
C GLN A 108 8.63 2.15 3.76
N ASP A 109 9.01 3.16 4.53
CA ASP A 109 8.18 3.78 5.56
C ASP A 109 6.80 4.18 5.02
N VAL A 110 6.75 4.90 3.89
CA VAL A 110 5.49 5.30 3.25
C VAL A 110 4.65 4.09 2.82
N LEU A 111 5.29 3.00 2.37
CA LEU A 111 4.59 1.75 2.05
C LEU A 111 3.91 1.17 3.30
N TYR A 112 4.65 1.06 4.40
CA TYR A 112 4.11 0.52 5.64
C TYR A 112 2.99 1.41 6.20
N ASP A 113 3.16 2.73 6.21
CA ASP A 113 2.15 3.67 6.69
C ASP A 113 0.85 3.57 5.88
N LYS A 114 0.96 3.43 4.55
CA LYS A 114 -0.21 3.24 3.69
C LYS A 114 -0.87 1.89 3.92
N ILE A 115 -0.12 0.80 4.09
CA ILE A 115 -0.69 -0.52 4.43
C ILE A 115 -1.45 -0.46 5.75
N GLU A 116 -0.85 0.14 6.79
CA GLU A 116 -1.50 0.33 8.09
C GLU A 116 -2.81 1.10 7.94
N ARG A 117 -2.80 2.18 7.15
CA ARG A 117 -4.00 2.98 6.88
C ARG A 117 -5.12 2.17 6.21
N HIS A 118 -4.79 1.37 5.20
CA HIS A 118 -5.79 0.51 4.53
C HIS A 118 -6.37 -0.52 5.50
N LEU A 119 -5.53 -1.12 6.36
CA LEU A 119 -6.00 -2.06 7.38
C LEU A 119 -6.92 -1.38 8.38
N ARG A 120 -6.55 -0.21 8.90
CA ARG A 120 -7.41 0.54 9.83
C ARG A 120 -8.73 0.93 9.16
N GLN A 121 -8.70 1.42 7.93
CA GLN A 121 -9.93 1.75 7.18
C GLN A 121 -10.84 0.54 6.92
N PHE A 122 -10.26 -0.65 6.77
CA PHE A 122 -11.05 -1.86 6.55
C PHE A 122 -11.65 -2.43 7.84
N TYR A 123 -10.92 -2.38 8.96
CA TYR A 123 -11.36 -2.97 10.23
C TYR A 123 -12.14 -1.99 11.13
N LEU A 124 -11.95 -0.68 10.99
CA LEU A 124 -12.70 0.33 11.74
C LEU A 124 -13.97 0.72 11.00
N THR A 125 -15.10 0.68 11.70
CA THR A 125 -16.42 1.09 11.23
C THR A 125 -16.99 2.18 12.13
N GLU A 126 -18.13 2.76 11.76
CA GLU A 126 -18.84 3.75 12.60
C GLU A 126 -19.28 3.17 13.96
N ASP A 127 -19.46 1.85 14.05
CA ASP A 127 -19.89 1.14 15.25
C ASP A 127 -18.72 0.65 16.13
N THR A 128 -17.47 0.90 15.73
CA THR A 128 -16.29 0.45 16.48
C THR A 128 -16.22 1.13 17.86
N THR A 129 -16.16 0.31 18.91
CA THR A 129 -15.99 0.78 20.29
C THR A 129 -14.56 1.27 20.55
N GLU A 130 -14.38 2.08 21.59
CA GLU A 130 -13.05 2.53 22.04
C GLU A 130 -12.11 1.35 22.31
N GLN A 131 -12.62 0.29 22.94
CA GLN A 131 -11.84 -0.91 23.22
C GLN A 131 -11.39 -1.62 21.93
N GLU A 132 -12.26 -1.71 20.93
CA GLU A 132 -11.93 -2.32 19.63
C GLU A 132 -10.91 -1.49 18.84
N ASP A 133 -11.03 -0.16 18.81
CA ASP A 133 -10.04 0.71 18.13
C ASP A 133 -8.66 0.60 18.80
N ILE A 134 -8.61 0.64 20.13
CA ILE A 134 -7.36 0.43 20.87
C ILE A 134 -6.79 -0.96 20.55
N LEU A 135 -7.62 -2.01 20.62
CA LEU A 135 -7.19 -3.38 20.32
C LEU A 135 -6.63 -3.50 18.90
N LEU A 136 -7.33 -2.96 17.90
CA LEU A 136 -6.90 -2.95 16.50
C LEU A 136 -5.60 -2.17 16.31
N THR A 137 -5.43 -1.07 17.01
CA THR A 137 -4.19 -0.28 17.00
C THR A 137 -3.00 -1.10 17.51
N PHE A 138 -3.16 -1.83 18.61
CA PHE A 138 -2.13 -2.75 19.11
C PHE A 138 -1.86 -3.92 18.16
N ILE A 139 -2.91 -4.52 17.59
CA ILE A 139 -2.79 -5.66 16.67
C ILE A 139 -2.08 -5.26 15.37
N ILE A 140 -2.59 -4.23 14.68
CA ILE A 140 -2.06 -3.79 13.39
C ILE A 140 -0.66 -3.20 13.59
N GLY A 141 -0.50 -2.27 14.53
CA GLY A 141 0.81 -1.65 14.79
C GLY A 141 1.87 -2.67 15.24
N GLY A 142 1.50 -3.60 16.12
CA GLY A 142 2.38 -4.67 16.58
C GLY A 142 2.79 -5.62 15.45
N ALA A 143 1.85 -6.04 14.62
CA ALA A 143 2.13 -6.89 13.46
C ALA A 143 3.02 -6.16 12.43
N MET A 144 2.71 -4.91 12.11
CA MET A 144 3.48 -4.07 11.19
C MET A 144 4.91 -3.87 11.68
N TYR A 145 5.08 -3.55 12.96
CA TYR A 145 6.40 -3.39 13.58
C TYR A 145 7.18 -4.72 13.55
N ALA A 146 6.56 -5.83 13.94
CA ALA A 146 7.20 -7.14 13.92
C ALA A 146 7.66 -7.52 12.50
N MET A 147 6.82 -7.30 11.49
CA MET A 147 7.16 -7.60 10.09
C MET A 147 8.27 -6.68 9.57
N ARG A 148 8.21 -5.38 9.86
CA ARG A 148 9.21 -4.41 9.39
C ARG A 148 10.56 -4.59 10.07
N THR A 149 10.59 -4.79 11.38
CA THR A 149 11.83 -4.75 12.16
C THR A 149 12.38 -6.15 12.44
N LEU A 150 11.54 -7.09 12.88
CA LEU A 150 12.01 -8.42 13.25
C LEU A 150 12.16 -9.35 12.05
N ALA A 151 11.25 -9.27 11.08
CA ALA A 151 11.26 -10.16 9.93
C ALA A 151 12.16 -9.69 8.78
N ALA A 152 12.37 -8.38 8.63
CA ALA A 152 13.21 -7.83 7.55
C ALA A 152 14.67 -7.58 7.99
N GLU A 153 14.90 -7.19 9.23
CA GLU A 153 16.22 -6.75 9.73
C GLU A 153 16.66 -7.48 11.00
N GLY A 154 15.79 -8.32 11.58
CA GLY A 154 16.00 -8.96 12.88
C GLY A 154 16.67 -10.33 12.82
N PRO A 155 16.90 -10.96 13.98
CA PRO A 155 17.58 -12.25 14.08
C PRO A 155 16.68 -13.46 13.78
N TYR A 156 15.40 -13.23 13.47
CA TYR A 156 14.39 -14.28 13.33
C TYR A 156 14.00 -14.50 11.86
N SER A 157 13.62 -15.73 11.50
CA SER A 157 13.08 -15.99 10.18
C SER A 157 11.71 -15.33 10.00
N ARG A 158 11.39 -14.91 8.76
CA ARG A 158 10.07 -14.34 8.43
C ARG A 158 8.92 -15.26 8.81
N GLU A 159 9.09 -16.57 8.60
CA GLU A 159 8.13 -17.60 9.00
C GLU A 159 7.90 -17.60 10.52
N SER A 160 8.98 -17.60 11.32
CA SER A 160 8.87 -17.56 12.77
C SER A 160 8.17 -16.29 13.28
N VAL A 161 8.51 -15.12 12.71
CA VAL A 161 7.84 -13.86 13.07
C VAL A 161 6.35 -13.92 12.71
N THR A 162 6.01 -14.51 11.57
CA THR A 162 4.63 -14.67 11.09
C THR A 162 3.81 -15.55 12.04
N GLU A 163 4.30 -16.75 12.35
CA GLU A 163 3.63 -17.70 13.24
C GLU A 163 3.44 -17.15 14.66
N VAL A 164 4.49 -16.53 15.21
CA VAL A 164 4.44 -15.97 16.56
C VAL A 164 3.49 -14.77 16.62
N SER A 165 3.53 -13.89 15.62
CA SER A 165 2.60 -12.75 15.54
C SER A 165 1.16 -13.22 15.41
N ALA A 166 0.89 -14.18 14.53
CA ALA A 166 -0.44 -14.76 14.36
C ALA A 166 -1.01 -15.33 15.67
N ARG A 167 -0.19 -16.06 16.42
CA ARG A 167 -0.58 -16.61 17.72
C ARG A 167 -0.84 -15.52 18.77
N ILE A 168 -0.07 -14.43 18.76
CA ILE A 168 -0.30 -13.29 19.66
C ILE A 168 -1.62 -12.60 19.32
N ILE A 169 -1.86 -12.32 18.04
CA ILE A 169 -3.10 -11.70 17.56
C ILE A 169 -4.30 -12.55 17.94
N GLY A 170 -4.26 -13.87 17.71
CA GLY A 170 -5.36 -14.76 18.08
C GLY A 170 -5.68 -14.74 19.58
N LYS A 171 -4.66 -14.63 20.45
CA LYS A 171 -4.87 -14.48 21.91
C LYS A 171 -5.45 -13.12 22.30
N LEU A 172 -5.13 -12.05 21.56
CA LEU A 172 -5.66 -10.72 21.80
C LEU A 172 -7.10 -10.60 21.31
N ALA A 173 -7.43 -11.23 20.17
CA ALA A 173 -8.76 -11.21 19.56
C ALA A 173 -9.79 -12.08 20.31
N GLN A 174 -9.36 -13.10 21.06
CA GLN A 174 -10.25 -14.03 21.79
C GLN A 174 -10.60 -13.60 23.22
N ARG A 175 -10.12 -12.44 23.69
CA ARG A 175 -10.38 -11.96 25.06
C ARG A 175 -11.65 -11.12 25.11
N GLU A 176 -12.79 -11.80 25.17
CA GLU A 176 -14.02 -11.33 25.84
C GLU A 176 -14.18 -12.04 27.19
#